data_AF-N8YPQ5-F1
#
_entry.id   AF-N8YPQ5-F1
#
_cell.length_a   1.000
_cell.length_b   1.000
_cell.length_c   1.000
_cell.angle_alpha   90.00
_cell.angle_beta   90.00
_cell.angle_gamma   90.00
#
_symmetry.space_group_name_H-M   'P 1'
#
loop_
_entity.id
_entity.type
_entity.pdbx_description
1 polymer ?
#
loop_
_entity_poly.entity_id
_entity_poly.type
_entity_poly.pdbx_seq_one_letter_code
_entity_poly.pdbx_strand_id
1 'polypeptide(L)'
;MSLELDQDGHLVDYTVWNEQVAQELAQSLELELTPWHFEVLYAVRQFYTQFGHSPATRPLIKFLMKSVSPEIDNAVLQQKFNTGLVARHLSRLAGIPKPANCL
;
A
#
# COMPACT_ATOMS: atom_id res chain seq x y z
N MET A 1 -13.03 13.55 -10.49
CA MET A 1 -12.51 13.85 -9.15
C MET A 1 -11.02 14.08 -9.33
N SER A 2 -10.50 15.25 -8.98
CA SER A 2 -9.07 15.50 -9.09
C SER A 2 -8.39 14.94 -7.84
N LEU A 3 -7.54 13.94 -8.01
CA LEU A 3 -6.73 13.39 -6.93
C LEU A 3 -5.55 14.31 -6.65
N GLU A 4 -5.51 14.89 -5.45
CA GLU A 4 -4.38 15.70 -5.01
C GLU A 4 -3.28 14.80 -4.45
N LEU A 5 -2.18 14.72 -5.19
CA LEU A 5 -1.00 13.95 -4.84
C LEU A 5 0.18 14.88 -4.57
N ASP A 6 1.00 14.50 -3.59
CA ASP A 6 2.31 15.11 -3.36
C ASP A 6 3.34 14.72 -4.45
N GLN A 7 4.50 15.36 -4.44
CA GLN A 7 5.64 15.11 -5.34
C GLN A 7 6.08 13.63 -5.39
N ASP A 8 5.85 12.85 -4.34
CA ASP A 8 6.13 11.40 -4.31
C ASP A 8 4.92 10.52 -4.74
N GLY A 9 3.83 11.13 -5.20
CA GLY A 9 2.60 10.45 -5.60
C GLY A 9 1.76 9.92 -4.43
N HIS A 10 1.94 10.46 -3.23
CA HIS A 10 1.13 10.10 -2.06
C HIS A 10 -0.11 10.98 -1.98
N LEU A 11 -1.22 10.43 -1.49
CA LEU A 11 -2.42 11.22 -1.20
C LEU A 11 -2.10 12.33 -0.19
N VAL A 12 -2.47 13.56 -0.54
CA VAL A 12 -2.39 14.71 0.36
C VAL A 12 -3.40 14.55 1.50
N ASP A 13 -4.65 14.20 1.15
CA ASP A 13 -5.68 13.79 2.11
C ASP A 13 -5.85 12.28 2.08
N TYR A 14 -5.40 11.58 3.13
CA TYR A 14 -5.51 10.13 3.22
C TYR A 14 -6.92 9.63 3.59
N THR A 15 -7.81 10.53 4.02
CA THR A 15 -9.18 10.19 4.45
C THR A 15 -10.11 9.94 3.27
N VAL A 16 -9.78 10.47 2.08
CA VAL A 16 -10.53 10.26 0.84
C VAL A 16 -10.27 8.90 0.19
N TRP A 17 -9.36 8.11 0.75
CA TRP A 17 -8.97 6.83 0.19
C TRP A 17 -10.16 5.87 0.09
N ASN A 18 -10.29 5.24 -1.08
CA ASN A 18 -11.21 4.16 -1.39
C ASN A 18 -10.61 3.30 -2.52
N GLU A 19 -11.31 2.25 -2.94
CA GLU A 19 -10.82 1.33 -3.98
C GLU A 19 -10.56 2.00 -5.34
N GLN A 20 -11.38 3.00 -5.71
CA GLN A 20 -11.17 3.77 -6.94
C GLN A 20 -9.90 4.61 -6.83
N VAL A 21 -9.70 5.27 -5.70
CA VAL A 21 -8.47 6.04 -5.44
C VAL A 21 -7.23 5.15 -5.47
N ALA A 22 -7.29 3.97 -4.84
CA ALA A 22 -6.21 3.00 -4.90
C ALA A 22 -5.90 2.57 -6.35
N GLN A 23 -6.93 2.34 -7.15
CA GLN A 23 -6.78 1.99 -8.57
C GLN A 23 -6.11 3.12 -9.37
N GLU A 24 -6.51 4.37 -9.15
CA GLU A 24 -5.88 5.53 -9.80
C GLU A 24 -4.40 5.66 -9.39
N LEU A 25 -4.06 5.43 -8.11
CA LEU A 25 -2.67 5.42 -7.66
C LEU A 25 -1.86 4.28 -8.30
N ALA A 26 -2.48 3.12 -8.54
CA ALA A 26 -1.85 1.96 -9.16
C ALA A 26 -1.50 2.17 -10.64
N GLN A 27 -2.18 3.08 -11.34
CA GLN A 27 -1.85 3.45 -12.71
C GLN A 27 -0.42 3.99 -12.85
N SER A 28 0.11 4.65 -11.81
CA SER A 28 1.52 5.11 -11.78
C SER A 28 2.55 3.96 -11.79
N LEU A 29 2.10 2.73 -11.56
CA LEU A 29 2.90 1.50 -11.60
C LEU A 29 2.50 0.60 -12.77
N GLU A 30 1.66 1.09 -13.69
CA GLU A 30 1.09 0.32 -14.80
C GLU A 30 0.40 -0.96 -14.29
N LEU A 31 -0.27 -0.86 -13.13
CA LEU A 31 -0.87 -1.98 -12.40
C LEU A 31 -2.39 -1.84 -12.34
N GLU A 32 -3.09 -2.92 -12.64
CA GLU A 32 -4.53 -3.07 -12.38
C GLU A 32 -4.76 -3.84 -11.07
N LEU A 33 -5.48 -3.23 -10.13
CA LEU A 33 -5.78 -3.86 -8.84
C LEU A 33 -6.94 -4.84 -8.98
N THR A 34 -6.62 -6.10 -8.80
CA THR A 34 -7.60 -7.19 -8.65
C THR A 34 -8.11 -7.29 -7.19
N PRO A 35 -9.17 -8.09 -6.92
CA PRO A 35 -9.67 -8.29 -5.55
C PRO A 35 -8.60 -8.67 -4.53
N TRP A 36 -7.64 -9.53 -4.93
CA TRP A 36 -6.52 -9.92 -4.08
C TRP A 36 -5.61 -8.74 -3.71
N HIS A 37 -5.39 -7.79 -4.63
CA HIS A 37 -4.62 -6.59 -4.32
C HIS A 37 -5.35 -5.74 -3.29
N PHE A 38 -6.67 -5.58 -3.42
CA PHE A 38 -7.47 -4.85 -2.43
C PHE A 38 -7.39 -5.51 -1.04
N GLU A 39 -7.44 -6.84 -0.94
CA GLU A 39 -7.24 -7.54 0.34
C GLU A 39 -5.89 -7.19 0.99
N VAL A 40 -4.81 -7.17 0.19
CA VAL A 40 -3.49 -6.75 0.65
C VAL A 40 -3.48 -5.28 1.10
N LEU A 41 -4.08 -4.37 0.34
CA LEU A 41 -4.14 -2.94 0.70
C LEU A 41 -4.97 -2.70 1.97
N TYR A 42 -6.10 -3.40 2.14
CA TYR A 42 -6.89 -3.36 3.36
C TYR A 42 -6.08 -3.87 4.56
N ALA A 43 -5.32 -4.97 4.40
CA ALA A 43 -4.44 -5.47 5.44
C ALA A 43 -3.33 -4.46 5.80
N VAL A 44 -2.76 -3.75 4.81
CA VAL A 44 -1.80 -2.66 5.06
C VAL A 44 -2.43 -1.53 5.89
N ARG A 45 -3.68 -1.14 5.58
CA ARG A 45 -4.44 -0.15 6.38
C ARG A 45 -4.72 -0.63 7.80
N GLN A 46 -5.05 -1.91 7.96
CA GLN A 46 -5.22 -2.53 9.28
C GLN A 46 -3.92 -2.51 10.09
N PHE A 47 -2.77 -2.82 9.46
CA PHE A 47 -1.47 -2.69 10.10
C PHE A 47 -1.27 -1.28 10.65
N TYR A 48 -1.48 -0.25 9.83
CA TYR A 48 -1.30 1.13 10.28
C TYR A 48 -2.27 1.52 11.40
N THR A 49 -3.53 1.10 11.30
CA THR A 49 -4.54 1.33 12.34
C THR A 49 -4.14 0.67 13.67
N GLN A 50 -3.51 -0.50 13.62
CA GLN A 50 -3.10 -1.26 14.79
C GLN A 50 -1.78 -0.76 15.41
N PHE A 51 -0.81 -0.35 14.60
CA PHE A 51 0.54 -0.01 15.06
C PHE A 51 0.86 1.50 15.05
N GLY A 52 0.02 2.31 14.42
CA GLY A 52 0.14 3.78 14.36
C GLY A 52 1.29 4.29 13.47
N HIS A 53 1.94 3.43 12.69
CA HIS A 53 3.05 3.80 11.81
C HIS A 53 3.10 2.93 10.55
N SER A 54 3.71 3.46 9.50
CA SER A 54 3.87 2.76 8.22
C SER A 54 4.79 1.55 8.37
N PRO A 55 4.43 0.38 7.82
CA PRO A 55 5.22 -0.83 8.00
C PRO A 55 6.53 -0.79 7.20
N ALA A 56 7.60 -1.33 7.78
CA ALA A 56 8.77 -1.74 7.00
C ALA A 56 8.51 -3.06 6.26
N THR A 57 9.29 -3.37 5.23
CA THR A 57 9.06 -4.54 4.34
C THR A 57 8.94 -5.87 5.09
N ARG A 58 9.84 -6.14 6.04
CA ARG A 58 9.82 -7.39 6.82
C ARG A 58 8.59 -7.53 7.73
N PRO A 59 8.26 -6.54 8.59
CA PRO A 59 7.01 -6.53 9.34
C PRO A 59 5.76 -6.64 8.46
N LEU A 60 5.73 -5.94 7.32
CA LEU A 60 4.63 -5.99 6.37
C LEU A 60 4.37 -7.41 5.89
N ILE A 61 5.40 -8.08 5.35
CA ILE A 61 5.26 -9.45 4.82
C ILE A 61 4.80 -10.40 5.92
N LYS A 62 5.36 -10.30 7.13
CA LYS A 62 4.92 -11.12 8.28
C LYS A 62 3.46 -10.89 8.65
N PHE A 63 2.97 -9.67 8.51
CA PHE A 63 1.57 -9.35 8.76
C PHE A 63 0.67 -9.93 7.65
N LEU A 64 1.03 -9.69 6.38
CA LEU A 64 0.28 -10.19 5.23
C LEU A 64 0.21 -11.72 5.17
N MET A 65 1.28 -12.42 5.56
CA MET A 65 1.28 -13.88 5.69
C MET A 65 0.23 -14.40 6.67
N LYS A 66 -0.08 -13.62 7.72
CA LYS A 66 -1.06 -13.99 8.74
C LYS A 66 -2.48 -13.53 8.39
N SER A 67 -2.60 -12.37 7.77
CA SER A 67 -3.89 -11.70 7.54
C SER A 67 -4.51 -11.98 6.18
N VAL A 68 -3.71 -12.34 5.17
CA VAL A 68 -4.18 -12.55 3.79
C VAL A 68 -3.90 -13.97 3.31
N SER A 69 -2.62 -14.36 3.21
CA SER A 69 -2.26 -15.73 2.81
C SER A 69 -0.82 -16.08 3.21
N PRO A 70 -0.56 -17.29 3.74
CA PRO A 70 0.78 -17.72 4.16
C PRO A 70 1.77 -17.85 3.00
N GLU A 71 1.30 -17.85 1.74
CA GLU A 71 2.14 -17.93 0.54
C GLU A 71 2.75 -16.57 0.15
N ILE A 72 2.38 -15.49 0.85
CA ILE A 72 2.90 -14.15 0.55
C ILE A 72 4.36 -14.03 0.97
N ASP A 73 5.22 -13.71 0.02
CA ASP A 73 6.60 -13.32 0.26
C ASP A 73 6.96 -12.02 -0.48
N ASN A 74 8.22 -11.59 -0.35
CA ASN A 74 8.69 -10.37 -1.00
C ASN A 74 8.62 -10.47 -2.54
N ALA A 75 8.99 -11.60 -3.13
CA ALA A 75 9.01 -11.77 -4.58
C ALA A 75 7.58 -11.79 -5.16
N VAL A 76 6.66 -12.47 -4.47
CA VAL A 76 5.23 -12.47 -4.82
C VAL A 76 4.69 -11.04 -4.83
N LEU A 77 4.96 -10.25 -3.79
CA LEU A 77 4.50 -8.87 -3.72
C LEU A 77 5.15 -7.99 -4.80
N GLN A 78 6.45 -8.12 -5.04
CA GLN A 78 7.14 -7.37 -6.09
C GLN A 78 6.56 -7.66 -7.47
N GLN A 79 6.31 -8.93 -7.78
CA GLN A 79 5.73 -9.36 -9.05
C GLN A 79 4.28 -8.89 -9.19
N LYS A 80 3.44 -9.10 -8.17
CA LYS A 80 2.01 -8.77 -8.23
C LYS A 80 1.79 -7.26 -8.28
N PHE A 81 2.58 -6.47 -7.55
CA PHE A 81 2.44 -5.01 -7.51
C PHE A 81 3.35 -4.26 -8.48
N ASN A 82 4.06 -4.97 -9.37
CA ASN A 82 5.02 -4.41 -10.33
C ASN A 82 5.97 -3.37 -9.68
N THR A 83 6.60 -3.76 -8.56
CA THR A 83 7.38 -2.82 -7.73
C THR A 83 8.66 -3.43 -7.19
N GLY A 84 9.74 -2.64 -7.14
CA GLY A 84 10.94 -2.95 -6.35
C GLY A 84 10.87 -2.48 -4.88
N LEU A 85 9.91 -1.61 -4.55
CA LEU A 85 9.79 -0.91 -3.26
C LEU A 85 8.48 -1.29 -2.56
N VAL A 86 8.33 -2.56 -2.18
CA VAL A 86 7.08 -3.14 -1.62
C VAL A 86 6.49 -2.28 -0.51
N ALA A 87 7.21 -2.01 0.58
CA ALA A 87 6.66 -1.26 1.71
C ALA A 87 6.20 0.15 1.32
N ARG A 88 7.00 0.86 0.50
CA ARG A 88 6.69 2.23 0.07
C ARG A 88 5.46 2.26 -0.84
N HIS A 89 5.44 1.42 -1.88
CA HIS A 89 4.35 1.42 -2.84
C HIS A 89 3.06 0.88 -2.24
N LEU A 90 3.10 -0.20 -1.45
CA LEU A 90 1.90 -0.69 -0.78
C LEU A 90 1.34 0.34 0.20
N SER A 91 2.20 1.03 0.97
CA SER A 91 1.74 2.11 1.87
C SER A 91 1.09 3.25 1.09
N ARG A 92 1.68 3.65 -0.04
CA ARG A 92 1.13 4.67 -0.93
C ARG A 92 -0.21 4.27 -1.52
N LEU A 93 -0.30 3.07 -2.12
CA LEU A 93 -1.53 2.52 -2.71
C LEU A 93 -2.63 2.33 -1.66
N ALA A 94 -2.26 1.97 -0.44
CA ALA A 94 -3.18 1.83 0.68
C ALA A 94 -3.58 3.17 1.32
N GLY A 95 -3.09 4.31 0.78
CA GLY A 95 -3.41 5.64 1.27
C GLY A 95 -2.92 5.88 2.69
N ILE A 96 -1.76 5.35 3.06
CA ILE A 96 -1.17 5.53 4.38
C ILE A 96 -0.35 6.83 4.34
N PRO A 97 -0.52 7.75 5.31
CA PRO A 97 0.25 8.98 5.33
C PRO A 97 1.75 8.68 5.48
N LYS A 98 2.60 9.55 4.91
CA LYS A 98 4.04 9.44 5.14
C LYS A 98 4.33 9.58 6.64
N PRO A 99 5.28 8.81 7.19
CA PRO A 99 5.72 9.04 8.56
C PRO A 99 6.24 10.48 8.67
N ALA A 100 5.87 11.18 9.75
CA ALA A 100 6.25 12.57 9.99
C ALA A 100 7.78 12.79 10.07
N ASN A 101 8.57 11.72 10.16
CA ASN A 101 10.04 11.73 10.26
C ASN A 101 10.69 10.93 9.12
N CYS A 102 10.43 11.29 7.86
CA CYS A 102 11.38 10.97 6.78
C CYS A 102 12.44 12.08 6.76
N LEU A 103 13.53 11.89 7.52
CA LEU A 103 14.79 12.62 7.37
C LEU A 103 15.76 11.83 6.50
#